data_AF-A0A0R3PBZ3-F1
#
_entry.id   AF-A0A0R3PBZ3-F1
#
_cell.length_a   1.000
_cell.length_b   1.000
_cell.length_c   1.000
_cell.angle_alpha   90.00
_cell.angle_beta   90.00
_cell.angle_gamma   90.00
#
_symmetry.space_group_name_H-M   'P 1'
#
loop_
_entity.id
_entity.type
_entity.pdbx_description
1 polymer ?
#
loop_
_entity_poly.entity_id
_entity_poly.type
_entity_poly.pdbx_seq_one_letter_code
_entity_poly.pdbx_strand_id
1 'polypeptide(L)'
;MLLRLLTKSLLLAVAWAASSDIEFENSLTDKPVIECGHGKLSVSVSTEKQPPSHVFAKGHFNRPECSFRNTTQAVFDFEKCDINRKREVNPRGMAFSMTVVVQLHPLFITKVDRAFHVRCFYIEAEKAVGAQIGVK
;
A
#
# COMPACT_ATOMS: atom_id res chain seq x y z
N MET A 1 47.87 36.99 14.01
CA MET A 1 47.28 36.26 12.86
C MET A 1 46.89 34.81 13.20
N LEU A 2 47.69 34.06 13.95
CA LEU A 2 47.44 32.65 14.32
C LEU A 2 46.11 32.39 15.07
N LEU A 3 45.70 33.30 15.96
CA LEU A 3 44.44 33.18 16.73
C LEU A 3 43.18 33.23 15.83
N ARG A 4 43.25 33.90 14.66
CA ARG A 4 42.14 33.97 13.69
C ARG A 4 42.03 32.72 12.80
N LEU A 5 43.09 31.92 12.69
CA LEU A 5 43.09 30.64 11.98
C LEU A 5 42.49 29.53 12.86
N LEU A 6 42.81 29.53 14.16
CA LEU A 6 42.22 28.60 15.13
C LEU A 6 40.70 28.79 15.27
N THR A 7 40.21 30.04 15.31
CA THR A 7 38.77 30.31 15.37
C THR A 7 38.05 29.90 14.09
N LYS A 8 38.64 30.12 12.91
CA LYS A 8 38.08 29.65 11.64
C LYS A 8 38.03 28.12 11.56
N SER A 9 39.07 27.44 12.05
CA SER A 9 39.12 25.97 12.05
C SER A 9 38.12 25.36 13.03
N LEU A 10 37.88 26.00 14.18
CA LEU A 10 36.87 25.59 15.16
C LEU A 10 35.44 25.83 14.63
N LEU A 11 35.20 26.95 13.93
CA LEU A 11 33.91 27.25 13.30
C LEU A 11 33.55 26.26 12.18
N LEU A 12 34.53 25.77 11.41
CA LEU A 12 34.30 24.72 10.40
C LEU A 12 33.97 23.35 11.03
N ALA A 13 34.58 23.01 12.17
CA ALA A 13 34.31 21.74 12.86
C ALA A 13 32.91 21.69 13.48
N VAL A 14 32.40 22.80 14.00
CA VAL A 14 31.05 22.89 14.59
C VAL A 14 29.94 22.75 13.53
N ALA A 15 30.18 23.21 12.31
CA ALA A 15 29.20 23.11 11.23
C ALA A 15 28.95 21.67 10.75
N TRP A 16 29.86 20.72 11.03
CA TRP A 16 29.72 19.33 10.60
C TRP A 16 28.92 18.45 11.56
N ALA A 17 28.65 18.91 12.79
CA ALA A 17 28.13 18.05 13.87
C ALA A 17 26.59 18.07 14.01
N ALA A 18 25.85 18.84 13.21
CA ALA A 18 24.42 19.04 13.41
C ALA A 18 23.58 18.79 12.14
N SER A 19 23.49 17.53 11.72
CA SER A 19 22.39 17.07 10.88
C SER A 19 21.50 16.12 11.71
N SER A 20 20.56 16.68 12.48
CA SER A 20 19.48 15.89 13.06
C SER A 20 18.41 15.68 11.99
N ASP A 21 18.31 14.47 11.45
CA ASP A 21 17.18 14.09 10.61
C ASP A 21 15.91 14.12 11.49
N ILE A 22 14.90 14.89 11.10
CA ILE A 22 13.60 14.86 11.77
C ILE A 22 12.92 13.57 11.31
N GLU A 23 13.14 12.48 12.05
CA GLU A 23 12.53 11.19 11.75
C GLU A 23 11.07 11.21 12.18
N PHE A 24 10.16 10.97 11.23
CA PHE A 24 8.74 10.82 11.53
C PHE A 24 8.54 9.47 12.24
N GLU A 25 8.20 9.54 13.53
CA GLU A 25 8.06 8.35 14.37
C GLU A 25 6.68 7.68 14.22
N ASN A 26 6.42 7.04 13.09
CA ASN A 26 5.34 6.05 12.95
C ASN A 26 5.79 4.97 11.97
N SER A 27 5.33 3.76 12.18
CA SER A 27 5.75 2.60 11.39
C SER A 27 4.58 1.64 11.18
N LEU A 28 4.68 0.81 10.14
CA LEU A 28 3.79 -0.34 9.97
C LEU A 28 4.29 -1.47 10.87
N THR A 29 3.41 -2.04 11.69
CA THR A 29 3.78 -3.16 12.55
C THR A 29 3.89 -4.46 11.75
N ASP A 30 3.02 -4.61 10.74
CA ASP A 30 2.88 -5.83 9.95
C ASP A 30 2.55 -5.54 8.49
N LYS A 31 2.55 -6.60 7.67
CA LYS A 31 1.97 -6.54 6.32
C LYS A 31 0.45 -6.36 6.43
N PRO A 32 -0.17 -5.61 5.50
CA PRO A 32 -1.61 -5.42 5.52
C PRO A 32 -2.34 -6.74 5.28
N VAL A 33 -3.47 -6.91 5.97
CA VAL A 33 -4.39 -8.02 5.76
C VAL A 33 -5.28 -7.71 4.56
N ILE A 34 -5.38 -8.66 3.64
CA ILE A 34 -6.12 -8.52 2.39
C ILE A 34 -7.33 -9.46 2.42
N GLU A 35 -8.51 -8.90 2.20
CA GLU A 35 -9.75 -9.68 2.07
C GLU A 35 -10.38 -9.41 0.69
N CYS A 36 -10.54 -10.49 -0.09
CA CYS A 36 -11.08 -10.44 -1.44
C CYS A 36 -12.56 -10.85 -1.41
N GLY A 37 -13.46 -9.87 -1.39
CA GLY A 37 -14.91 -10.09 -1.40
C GLY A 37 -15.51 -10.20 -2.81
N HIS A 38 -16.83 -10.19 -2.93
CA HIS A 38 -17.49 -10.14 -4.24
C HIS A 38 -17.39 -8.72 -4.82
N GLY A 39 -16.50 -8.51 -5.79
CA GLY A 39 -16.32 -7.22 -6.47
C GLY A 39 -15.59 -6.15 -5.65
N LYS A 40 -15.07 -6.50 -4.46
CA LYS A 40 -14.39 -5.56 -3.55
C LYS A 40 -13.11 -6.14 -2.98
N LEU A 41 -12.12 -5.29 -2.81
CA LEU A 41 -10.85 -5.55 -2.11
C LEU A 41 -10.83 -4.76 -0.81
N SER A 42 -10.76 -5.43 0.34
CA SER A 42 -10.52 -4.76 1.61
C SER A 42 -9.06 -4.90 2.00
N VAL A 43 -8.46 -3.79 2.43
CA VAL A 43 -7.08 -3.70 2.91
C VAL A 43 -7.11 -3.17 4.33
N SER A 44 -6.59 -3.95 5.28
CA SER A 44 -6.49 -3.58 6.69
C SER A 44 -5.02 -3.41 7.07
N VAL A 45 -4.69 -2.24 7.63
CA VAL A 45 -3.33 -1.80 7.92
C VAL A 45 -3.15 -1.64 9.44
N SER A 46 -2.03 -2.15 9.96
CA SER A 46 -1.65 -1.99 11.36
C SER A 46 -0.43 -1.07 11.49
N THR A 47 -0.54 -0.07 12.37
CA THR A 47 0.49 0.95 12.61
C THR A 47 0.80 1.05 14.10
N GLU A 48 2.02 1.45 14.42
CA GLU A 48 2.51 1.53 15.81
C GLU A 48 1.82 2.64 16.62
N LYS A 49 1.64 3.83 16.03
CA LYS A 49 1.13 5.01 16.76
C LYS A 49 -0.22 5.50 16.28
N GLN A 50 -0.33 5.81 14.99
CA GLN A 50 -1.53 6.45 14.42
C GLN A 50 -1.88 5.87 13.04
N PRO A 51 -3.15 5.93 12.63
CA PRO A 51 -3.56 5.51 11.30
C PRO A 51 -2.74 6.18 10.20
N PRO A 52 -2.54 5.51 9.05
CA PRO A 52 -1.94 6.14 7.87
C PRO A 52 -2.71 7.41 7.50
N SER A 53 -1.98 8.46 7.10
CA SER A 53 -2.61 9.68 6.59
C SER A 53 -3.42 9.39 5.33
N HIS A 54 -2.88 8.52 4.46
CA HIS A 54 -3.55 8.08 3.24
C HIS A 54 -3.30 6.60 2.95
N VAL A 55 -4.35 5.93 2.49
CA VAL A 55 -4.27 4.61 1.83
C VAL A 55 -4.93 4.74 0.47
N PHE A 56 -4.19 4.50 -0.61
CA PHE A 56 -4.69 4.77 -1.96
C PHE A 56 -4.16 3.82 -3.02
N ALA A 57 -4.92 3.65 -4.10
CA ALA A 57 -4.46 2.88 -5.25
C ALA A 57 -3.41 3.70 -6.02
N LYS A 58 -2.29 3.06 -6.40
CA LYS A 58 -1.19 3.69 -7.14
C LYS A 58 -1.73 4.39 -8.39
N GLY A 59 -1.41 5.68 -8.53
CA GLY A 59 -1.89 6.52 -9.65
C GLY A 59 -3.25 7.21 -9.41
N HIS A 60 -3.93 6.90 -8.31
CA HIS A 60 -5.29 7.40 -8.02
C HIS A 60 -5.40 8.22 -6.72
N PHE A 61 -4.32 8.89 -6.29
CA PHE A 61 -4.30 9.67 -5.04
C PHE A 61 -5.41 10.75 -4.96
N ASN A 62 -5.73 11.38 -6.10
CA ASN A 62 -6.73 12.45 -6.18
C ASN A 62 -8.17 11.95 -6.41
N ARG A 63 -8.39 10.64 -6.51
CA ARG A 63 -9.73 10.07 -6.71
C ARG A 63 -10.32 9.67 -5.34
N PRO A 64 -11.40 10.30 -4.87
CA PRO A 64 -11.95 10.04 -3.54
C PRO A 64 -12.44 8.59 -3.36
N GLU A 65 -12.83 7.92 -4.44
CA GLU A 65 -13.23 6.51 -4.44
C GLU A 65 -12.04 5.52 -4.37
N CYS A 66 -10.80 6.02 -4.50
CA CYS A 66 -9.57 5.22 -4.53
C CYS A 66 -8.52 5.72 -3.52
N SER A 67 -8.86 6.68 -2.68
CA SER A 67 -7.95 7.37 -1.76
C SER A 67 -8.65 7.69 -0.46
N PHE A 68 -8.24 7.00 0.60
CA PHE A 68 -8.86 7.04 1.90
C PHE A 68 -7.94 7.74 2.88
N ARG A 69 -8.47 8.67 3.69
CA ARG A 69 -7.69 9.49 4.63
C ARG A 69 -7.86 8.99 6.06
N ASN A 70 -6.78 9.07 6.86
CA ASN A 70 -6.78 8.77 8.30
C ASN A 70 -7.55 7.49 8.66
N THR A 71 -7.29 6.40 7.92
CA THR A 71 -7.97 5.12 8.11
C THR A 71 -6.98 3.97 8.09
N THR A 72 -7.25 2.97 8.91
CA THR A 72 -6.58 1.67 8.88
C THR A 72 -7.25 0.69 7.92
N GLN A 73 -8.46 0.99 7.45
CA GLN A 73 -9.21 0.13 6.53
C GLN A 73 -9.57 0.89 5.25
N ALA A 74 -9.22 0.31 4.11
CA ALA A 74 -9.53 0.82 2.78
C ALA A 74 -10.25 -0.25 1.95
N VAL A 75 -11.33 0.14 1.26
CA VAL A 75 -12.14 -0.78 0.45
C VAL A 75 -12.17 -0.29 -1.00
N PHE A 76 -11.53 -1.04 -1.90
CA PHE A 76 -11.48 -0.74 -3.32
C PHE A 76 -12.50 -1.56 -4.08
N ASP A 77 -13.20 -0.92 -5.00
CA ASP A 77 -14.13 -1.58 -5.93
C ASP A 77 -13.34 -2.12 -7.13
N PHE A 78 -13.60 -3.36 -7.55
CA PHE A 78 -12.92 -4.00 -8.68
C PHE A 78 -13.17 -3.30 -10.02
N GLU A 79 -14.28 -2.58 -10.14
CA GLU A 79 -14.63 -1.84 -11.36
C GLU A 79 -14.03 -0.43 -11.39
N LYS A 80 -13.31 -0.03 -10.33
CA LYS A 80 -12.71 1.30 -10.17
C LYS A 80 -11.19 1.18 -9.94
N CYS A 81 -10.52 2.33 -9.86
CA CYS A 81 -9.11 2.41 -9.43
C CYS A 81 -8.11 1.60 -10.28
N ASP A 82 -8.45 1.38 -11.56
CA ASP A 82 -7.66 0.65 -12.55
C ASP A 82 -7.11 -0.69 -12.04
N ILE A 83 -7.96 -1.48 -11.35
CA ILE A 83 -7.59 -2.85 -10.96
C ILE A 83 -7.31 -3.65 -12.23
N ASN A 84 -6.10 -4.22 -12.33
CA ASN A 84 -5.75 -5.08 -13.43
C ASN A 84 -6.42 -6.45 -13.26
N ARG A 85 -7.37 -6.75 -14.14
CA ARG A 85 -8.10 -8.01 -14.22
C ARG A 85 -7.55 -8.87 -15.35
N LYS A 86 -7.01 -10.05 -15.01
CA LYS A 86 -6.45 -11.02 -15.98
C LYS A 86 -7.09 -12.39 -15.79
N ARG A 87 -7.46 -13.03 -16.90
CA ARG A 87 -7.87 -14.44 -16.89
C ARG A 87 -6.63 -15.32 -16.92
N GLU A 88 -6.55 -16.30 -16.03
CA GLU A 88 -5.49 -17.31 -16.02
C GLU A 88 -6.05 -18.66 -16.46
N VAL A 89 -5.20 -19.42 -17.15
CA VAL A 89 -5.58 -20.70 -17.75
C VAL A 89 -5.14 -21.87 -16.86
N ASN A 90 -4.12 -21.69 -16.03
CA ASN A 90 -3.57 -22.73 -15.17
C ASN A 90 -3.07 -22.15 -13.83
N PRO A 91 -3.82 -22.31 -12.73
CA PRO A 91 -5.19 -22.84 -12.66
C PRO A 91 -6.18 -21.93 -13.40
N ARG A 92 -7.29 -22.50 -13.90
CA ARG A 92 -8.31 -21.69 -14.59
C ARG A 92 -9.02 -20.78 -13.59
N GLY A 93 -8.98 -19.48 -13.86
CA GLY A 93 -9.54 -18.50 -12.94
C GLY A 93 -9.34 -17.05 -13.37
N MET A 94 -9.66 -16.15 -12.46
CA MET A 94 -9.56 -14.70 -12.65
C MET A 94 -8.67 -14.10 -11.57
N ALA A 95 -7.57 -13.46 -11.98
CA ALA A 95 -6.67 -12.70 -11.14
C ALA A 95 -7.03 -11.21 -11.17
N PHE A 96 -7.19 -10.61 -9.99
CA PHE A 96 -7.33 -9.18 -9.79
C PHE A 96 -6.11 -8.67 -9.06
N SER A 97 -5.42 -7.68 -9.62
CA SER A 97 -4.16 -7.17 -9.06
C SER A 97 -4.12 -5.65 -9.08
N MET A 98 -3.58 -5.04 -8.02
CA MET A 98 -3.33 -3.61 -7.94
C MET A 98 -2.14 -3.31 -7.04
N THR A 99 -1.68 -2.06 -7.03
CA THR A 99 -0.69 -1.60 -6.05
C THR A 99 -1.34 -0.61 -5.11
N VAL A 100 -1.31 -0.91 -3.81
CA VAL A 100 -1.84 -0.05 -2.76
C VAL A 100 -0.68 0.66 -2.08
N VAL A 101 -0.76 1.99 -1.97
CA VAL A 101 0.22 2.82 -1.30
C VAL A 101 -0.33 3.21 0.07
N VAL A 102 0.45 2.96 1.11
CA VAL A 102 0.18 3.35 2.49
C VAL A 102 1.16 4.46 2.84
N GLN A 103 0.62 5.67 2.99
CA GLN A 103 1.35 6.88 3.37
C GLN A 103 1.04 7.21 4.83
N LEU A 104 2.07 7.23 5.66
CA LEU A 104 1.96 7.53 7.09
C LEU A 104 2.11 9.03 7.35
N HIS A 105 2.95 9.72 6.58
CA HIS A 105 3.23 11.14 6.77
C HIS A 105 2.16 12.04 6.12
N PRO A 106 1.62 13.06 6.82
CA PRO A 106 0.43 13.79 6.37
C PRO A 106 0.60 14.64 5.11
N LEU A 107 1.83 15.04 4.77
CA LEU A 107 2.07 16.03 3.70
C LEU A 107 2.54 15.41 2.39
N PHE A 108 3.33 14.34 2.44
CA PHE A 108 4.00 13.76 1.27
C PHE A 108 4.49 12.35 1.57
N ILE A 109 4.86 11.62 0.51
CA ILE A 109 5.41 10.26 0.61
C ILE A 109 6.84 10.32 1.17
N THR A 110 7.13 9.51 2.18
CA THR A 110 8.38 9.45 2.92
C THR A 110 9.01 8.04 2.88
N LYS A 111 10.18 7.88 3.51
CA LYS A 111 10.94 6.62 3.57
C LYS A 111 10.21 5.49 4.31
N VAL A 112 9.36 5.84 5.28
CA VAL A 112 8.62 4.87 6.10
C VAL A 112 7.36 4.36 5.41
N ASP A 113 6.95 5.01 4.32
CA ASP A 113 5.78 4.62 3.54
C ASP A 113 6.06 3.36 2.72
N ARG A 114 5.00 2.64 2.37
CA ARG A 114 5.09 1.36 1.66
C ARG A 114 4.06 1.25 0.54
N ALA A 115 4.48 0.57 -0.53
CA ALA A 115 3.61 0.18 -1.62
C ALA A 115 3.54 -1.35 -1.67
N PHE A 116 2.33 -1.89 -1.61
CA PHE A 116 2.05 -3.32 -1.63
C PHE A 116 1.42 -3.72 -2.94
N HIS A 117 2.02 -4.69 -3.64
CA HIS A 117 1.38 -5.31 -4.80
C HIS A 117 0.42 -6.40 -4.31
N VAL A 118 -0.87 -6.10 -4.38
CA VAL A 118 -1.95 -6.96 -3.90
C VAL A 118 -2.51 -7.76 -5.06
N ARG A 119 -2.81 -9.03 -4.82
CA ARG A 119 -3.37 -9.96 -5.81
C ARG A 119 -4.40 -10.88 -5.19
N CYS A 120 -5.61 -10.86 -5.72
CA CYS A 120 -6.68 -11.81 -5.44
C CYS A 120 -6.83 -12.77 -6.62
N PHE A 121 -7.07 -14.05 -6.34
CA PHE A 121 -7.29 -15.05 -7.37
C PHE A 121 -8.57 -15.83 -7.10
N TYR A 122 -9.49 -15.86 -8.07
CA TYR A 122 -10.74 -16.60 -8.01
C TYR A 122 -10.66 -17.78 -8.97
N ILE A 123 -10.76 -18.98 -8.42
CA ILE A 123 -10.73 -20.23 -9.19
C ILE A 123 -12.13 -20.49 -9.76
N GLU A 124 -12.19 -20.89 -11.03
CA GLU A 124 -13.44 -21.38 -11.62
C GLU A 124 -13.71 -22.80 -11.11
N ALA A 125 -14.84 -23.03 -10.44
CA ALA A 125 -15.24 -24.36 -10.01
C ALA A 125 -15.80 -25.15 -11.19
N GLU A 126 -15.18 -26.28 -11.54
CA GLU A 126 -15.73 -27.23 -12.52
C GLU A 126 -16.90 -27.99 -11.88
N LYS A 127 -18.14 -27.60 -12.20
CA LYS A 127 -19.33 -28.34 -11.78
C LYS A 127 -19.67 -29.37 -12.85
N ALA A 128 -19.33 -30.64 -12.62
CA ALA A 128 -19.77 -31.73 -13.49
C ALA A 128 -21.30 -31.88 -13.37
N VAL A 129 -22.04 -31.37 -14.35
CA VAL A 129 -23.50 -31.56 -14.44
C VAL A 129 -23.75 -32.95 -15.03
N GLY A 130 -23.92 -33.96 -14.17
CA GLY A 130 -24.35 -35.29 -14.58
C GLY A 130 -25.83 -35.27 -14.98
N ALA A 131 -26.13 -35.06 -16.26
CA ALA A 131 -27.47 -35.26 -16.78
C ALA A 131 -27.79 -36.77 -16.78
N GLN A 132 -28.62 -37.23 -15.84
CA GLN A 132 -29.19 -38.57 -15.92
C GLN A 132 -30.30 -38.57 -16.97
N ILE A 133 -29.95 -38.92 -18.21
CA ILE A 133 -30.93 -39.24 -19.25
C ILE A 133 -31.46 -40.64 -18.94
N GLY A 134 -32.59 -40.71 -18.24
CA GLY A 134 -33.38 -41.93 -18.10
C GLY A 134 -34.26 -42.11 -19.34
N VAL A 135 -33.88 -43.02 -20.25
CA VAL A 135 -34.79 -43.50 -21.29
C VAL A 135 -35.66 -44.60 -20.69
N LYS A 136 -36.97 -44.44 -20.80
CA LYS A 136 -37.99 -45.38 -20.32
C LYS A 136 -38.45 -46.28 -21.47
#